data_AF-C7BIA7-F1
#
_entry.id   AF-C7BIA7-F1
#
_cell.length_a   1.000
_cell.length_b   1.000
_cell.length_c   1.000
_cell.angle_alpha   90.00
_cell.angle_beta   90.00
_cell.angle_gamma   90.00
#
_symmetry.space_group_name_H-M   'P 1'
#
loop_
_entity.id
_entity.type
_entity.pdbx_description
1 polymer ?
#
loop_
_entity_poly.entity_id
_entity_poly.type
_entity_poly.pdbx_seq_one_letter_code
_entity_poly.pdbx_strand_id
1 'polypeptide(L)'
;MPNVRPNWVWLQLNLNIDSHQFDILRLINLVSYLALSRNSPYIQVESNEYTLKGKQVFPDRLSVGWMLYQPRVIDKSYLPMAEDVIPVYQNNEQTGTLIITKKGIFDGQNQDDIDKSNDVEIQLVNLGLLPLITEI
;
A
#
# COMPACT_ATOMS: atom_id res chain seq x y z
N MET A 1 -28.72 -14.72 10.45
CA MET A 1 -27.43 -15.00 9.75
C MET A 1 -26.36 -15.12 10.82
N PRO A 2 -25.46 -16.13 10.78
CA PRO A 2 -24.42 -16.21 11.80
C PRO A 2 -23.43 -15.07 11.60
N ASN A 3 -23.13 -14.34 12.67
CA ASN A 3 -22.03 -13.37 12.73
C ASN A 3 -20.70 -14.11 12.52
N VAL A 4 -20.24 -14.18 11.29
CA VAL A 4 -18.86 -14.55 10.98
C VAL A 4 -17.99 -13.43 11.51
N ARG A 5 -17.19 -13.71 12.55
CA ARG A 5 -16.21 -12.74 13.03
C ARG A 5 -15.23 -12.45 11.89
N PRO A 6 -14.85 -11.19 11.64
CA PRO A 6 -13.77 -10.90 10.71
C PRO A 6 -12.53 -11.71 11.13
N ASN A 7 -11.91 -12.41 10.19
CA ASN A 7 -10.65 -13.13 10.37
C ASN A 7 -9.44 -12.19 10.24
N TRP A 8 -9.67 -10.89 10.05
CA TRP A 8 -8.66 -9.85 9.91
C TRP A 8 -8.68 -8.87 11.07
N VAL A 9 -7.53 -8.22 11.31
CA VAL A 9 -7.33 -7.19 12.33
C VAL A 9 -6.71 -5.98 11.65
N TRP A 10 -7.31 -4.80 11.83
CA TRP A 10 -6.66 -3.54 11.45
C TRP A 10 -5.59 -3.19 12.47
N LEU A 11 -4.34 -3.16 12.03
CA LEU A 11 -3.23 -2.62 12.80
C LEU A 11 -2.93 -1.20 12.31
N GLN A 12 -3.20 -0.21 13.14
CA GLN A 12 -2.78 1.17 12.88
C GLN A 12 -1.51 1.48 13.68
N LEU A 13 -0.45 1.88 12.97
CA LEU A 13 0.82 2.33 13.55
C LEU A 13 0.95 3.83 13.32
N ASN A 14 0.88 4.62 14.40
CA ASN A 14 1.14 6.05 14.32
C ASN A 14 2.64 6.29 14.55
N LEU A 15 3.36 6.56 13.47
CA LEU A 15 4.80 6.82 13.50
C LEU A 15 5.06 8.32 13.35
N ASN A 16 5.84 8.89 14.25
CA ASN A 16 6.37 10.24 14.05
C ASN A 16 7.63 10.14 13.18
N ILE A 17 7.64 10.85 12.05
CA ILE A 17 8.74 10.84 11.10
C ILE A 17 9.46 12.18 11.21
N ASP A 18 10.66 12.17 11.79
CA ASP A 18 11.59 13.29 11.66
C ASP A 18 12.11 13.32 10.21
N SER A 19 11.78 14.39 9.48
CA SER A 19 12.16 14.56 8.08
C SER A 19 13.68 14.57 7.87
N HIS A 20 14.47 14.94 8.88
CA HIS A 20 15.94 14.94 8.81
C HIS A 20 16.55 13.55 8.98
N GLN A 21 15.80 12.62 9.57
CA GLN A 21 16.25 11.24 9.84
C GLN A 21 15.49 10.21 9.01
N PHE A 22 14.59 10.66 8.14
CA PHE A 22 13.76 9.78 7.35
C PHE A 22 14.61 9.00 6.34
N ASP A 23 14.57 7.67 6.49
CA ASP A 23 15.17 6.73 5.56
C ASP A 23 14.08 5.78 5.06
N ILE A 24 13.72 5.95 3.78
CA ILE A 24 12.70 5.15 3.11
C ILE A 24 13.01 3.64 3.18
N LEU A 25 14.29 3.26 3.20
CA LEU A 25 14.68 1.84 3.27
C LEU A 25 14.27 1.22 4.60
N ARG A 26 14.29 1.98 5.70
CA ARG A 26 13.81 1.48 7.01
C ARG A 26 12.31 1.21 6.98
N LEU A 27 11.54 2.09 6.34
CA LEU A 27 10.10 1.90 6.19
C LEU A 27 9.80 0.71 5.27
N ILE A 28 10.49 0.59 4.13
CA ILE A 28 10.37 -0.57 3.22
C ILE A 28 10.69 -1.87 3.95
N ASN A 29 11.76 -1.90 4.75
CA ASN A 29 12.14 -3.07 5.54
C ASN A 29 11.09 -3.44 6.59
N LEU A 30 10.51 -2.45 7.27
CA LEU A 30 9.42 -2.67 8.23
C LEU A 30 8.18 -3.28 7.54
N VAL A 31 7.75 -2.69 6.42
CA VAL A 31 6.59 -3.18 5.66
C VAL A 31 6.84 -4.59 5.13
N SER A 32 8.04 -4.84 4.59
CA SER A 32 8.44 -6.17 4.11
C SER A 32 8.49 -7.21 5.23
N TYR A 33 8.99 -6.84 6.40
CA TYR A 33 8.96 -7.70 7.59
C TYR A 33 7.53 -8.07 7.98
N LEU A 34 6.63 -7.09 8.03
CA LEU A 34 5.22 -7.33 8.33
C LEU A 34 4.57 -8.24 7.28
N ALA A 35 4.83 -7.99 5.99
CA ALA A 35 4.34 -8.77 4.87
C ALA A 35 4.73 -10.26 4.96
N LEU A 36 5.99 -10.53 5.32
CA LEU A 36 6.53 -11.87 5.46
C LEU A 36 6.12 -12.60 6.75
N SER A 37 5.56 -11.86 7.72
CA SER A 37 5.20 -12.39 9.04
C SER A 37 3.74 -12.87 9.15
N ARG A 38 2.95 -12.75 8.08
CA ARG A 38 1.51 -13.07 8.04
C ARG A 38 1.18 -13.88 6.79
N ASN A 39 0.05 -14.58 6.81
CA ASN A 39 -0.42 -15.35 5.67
C ASN A 39 -1.17 -14.42 4.70
N SER A 40 -0.60 -14.16 3.52
CA SER A 40 -1.17 -13.32 2.45
C SER A 40 -1.75 -11.96 2.92
N PRO A 41 -0.98 -11.12 3.65
CA PRO A 41 -1.49 -9.84 4.13
C PRO A 41 -1.61 -8.81 3.02
N TYR A 42 -2.56 -7.89 3.16
CA TYR A 42 -2.53 -6.59 2.49
C TYR A 42 -2.05 -5.55 3.50
N ILE A 43 -1.09 -4.71 3.12
CA ILE A 43 -0.55 -3.68 4.01
C ILE A 43 -0.59 -2.34 3.29
N GLN A 44 -1.35 -1.42 3.84
CA GLN A 44 -1.45 -0.05 3.37
C GLN A 44 -0.65 0.87 4.30
N VAL A 45 0.13 1.77 3.72
CA VAL A 45 0.85 2.83 4.43
C VAL A 45 0.34 4.15 3.90
N GLU A 46 -0.09 5.02 4.82
CA GLU A 46 -0.60 6.35 4.49
C GLU A 46 -0.20 7.38 5.55
N SER A 47 -0.35 8.66 5.20
CA SER A 47 -0.21 9.77 6.12
C SER A 47 -1.46 10.64 6.08
N ASN A 48 -1.65 11.43 7.13
CA ASN A 48 -2.71 12.44 7.22
C ASN A 48 -4.13 11.91 6.96
N GLU A 49 -4.36 10.63 7.26
CA GLU A 49 -5.66 9.97 7.16
C GLU A 49 -6.21 9.99 5.73
N TYR A 50 -5.34 9.80 4.73
CA TYR A 50 -5.66 9.82 3.30
C TYR A 50 -6.97 9.06 2.97
N THR A 51 -7.10 7.80 3.41
CA THR A 51 -8.31 7.00 3.15
C THR A 51 -9.53 7.47 3.93
N LEU A 52 -9.34 7.76 5.22
CA LEU A 52 -10.42 8.19 6.10
C LEU A 52 -11.00 9.55 5.66
N LYS A 53 -10.18 10.40 5.03
CA LYS A 53 -10.59 11.68 4.45
C LYS A 53 -11.12 11.57 3.01
N GLY A 54 -11.27 10.35 2.47
CA GLY A 54 -11.85 10.14 1.15
C GLY A 54 -10.99 10.69 0.00
N LYS A 55 -9.66 10.61 0.12
CA LYS A 55 -8.73 11.10 -0.91
C LYS A 55 -8.45 10.09 -2.03
N GLN A 56 -8.72 8.82 -1.75
CA GLN A 56 -8.67 7.70 -2.70
C GLN A 56 -9.72 7.83 -3.80
N VAL A 57 -9.44 7.24 -4.96
CA VAL A 57 -10.33 7.29 -6.14
C VAL A 57 -11.54 6.37 -5.97
N PHE A 58 -11.36 5.21 -5.33
CA PHE A 58 -12.36 4.15 -5.24
C PHE A 58 -12.71 3.82 -3.79
N PRO A 59 -13.86 4.30 -3.27
CA PRO A 59 -14.22 4.11 -1.86
C PRO A 59 -14.50 2.66 -1.43
N ASP A 60 -14.76 1.76 -2.38
CA ASP A 60 -15.06 0.34 -2.17
C ASP A 60 -13.81 -0.58 -2.27
N ARG A 61 -12.66 0.00 -2.59
CA ARG A 61 -11.39 -0.70 -2.78
C ARG A 61 -10.34 -0.26 -1.76
N LEU A 62 -9.30 -1.07 -1.63
CA LEU A 62 -8.08 -0.57 -0.98
C LEU A 62 -7.53 0.63 -1.75
N SER A 63 -6.85 1.50 -1.03
CA SER A 63 -6.15 2.63 -1.61
C SER A 63 -4.64 2.39 -1.58
N VAL A 64 -3.88 3.12 -2.38
CA VAL A 64 -2.42 2.97 -2.39
C VAL A 64 -1.79 3.87 -1.33
N GLY A 65 -2.29 5.10 -1.17
CA GLY A 65 -1.69 6.09 -0.28
C GLY A 65 -0.21 6.29 -0.58
N TRP A 66 0.63 6.09 0.43
CA TRP A 66 2.08 6.11 0.29
C TRP A 66 2.63 4.80 -0.27
N MET A 67 2.21 3.68 0.31
CA MET A 67 2.63 2.36 -0.12
C MET A 67 1.51 1.34 0.02
N LEU A 68 1.46 0.39 -0.91
CA LEU A 68 0.58 -0.77 -0.84
C LEU A 68 1.37 -2.04 -1.11
N TYR A 69 1.44 -2.91 -0.11
CA TYR A 69 1.85 -4.29 -0.30
C TYR A 69 0.64 -5.15 -0.66
N GLN A 70 0.79 -5.94 -1.71
CA GLN A 70 -0.17 -6.97 -2.10
C GLN A 70 0.50 -8.34 -2.18
N PRO A 71 -0.16 -9.43 -1.76
CA PRO A 71 0.36 -10.79 -1.87
C PRO A 71 0.16 -11.34 -3.30
N ARG A 72 0.60 -10.56 -4.29
CA ARG A 72 0.45 -10.82 -5.72
C ARG A 72 1.69 -10.34 -6.48
N VAL A 73 2.04 -11.05 -7.53
CA VAL A 73 3.14 -10.66 -8.44
C VAL A 73 2.65 -9.58 -9.39
N ILE A 74 3.19 -8.37 -9.26
CA ILE A 74 2.92 -7.24 -10.14
C ILE A 74 4.25 -6.77 -10.72
N ASP A 75 4.33 -6.73 -12.05
CA ASP A 75 5.51 -6.27 -12.77
C ASP A 75 5.57 -4.72 -12.79
N LYS A 76 6.77 -4.17 -12.66
CA LYS A 76 6.99 -2.71 -12.66
C LYS A 76 6.51 -2.06 -13.96
N SER A 77 6.59 -2.76 -15.10
CA SER A 77 6.14 -2.25 -16.39
C SER A 77 4.63 -1.95 -16.46
N TYR A 78 3.83 -2.53 -15.56
CA TYR A 78 2.40 -2.26 -15.48
C TYR A 78 2.06 -0.94 -14.78
N LEU A 79 2.98 -0.42 -13.97
CA LEU A 79 2.81 0.78 -13.15
C LEU A 79 3.94 1.80 -13.42
N PRO A 80 4.06 2.33 -14.65
CA PRO A 80 5.12 3.30 -14.98
C PRO A 80 5.01 4.62 -14.20
N MET A 81 3.83 4.94 -13.67
CA MET A 81 3.57 6.11 -12.82
C MET A 81 3.96 5.90 -11.35
N ALA A 82 4.15 4.66 -10.90
CA ALA A 82 4.61 4.40 -9.55
C ALA A 82 6.08 4.80 -9.41
N GLU A 83 6.43 5.40 -8.28
CA GLU A 83 7.81 5.77 -7.96
C GLU A 83 8.70 4.52 -7.87
N ASP A 84 8.17 3.45 -7.29
CA ASP A 84 8.81 2.14 -7.36
C ASP A 84 7.81 0.97 -7.20
N VAL A 85 8.25 -0.20 -7.67
CA VAL A 85 7.52 -1.46 -7.57
C VAL A 85 8.53 -2.53 -7.18
N ILE A 86 8.53 -2.90 -5.90
CA ILE A 86 9.55 -3.74 -5.28
C ILE A 86 8.98 -5.15 -5.07
N PRO A 87 9.54 -6.19 -5.70
CA PRO A 87 9.17 -7.57 -5.40
C PRO A 87 9.64 -7.95 -3.98
N VAL A 88 8.76 -8.62 -3.22
CA VAL A 88 9.08 -9.16 -1.90
C VAL A 88 9.22 -10.67 -2.01
N TYR A 89 10.33 -11.20 -1.50
CA TYR A 89 10.70 -12.61 -1.62
C TYR A 89 10.72 -13.33 -0.27
N GLN A 90 10.31 -14.59 -0.27
CA GLN A 90 10.51 -15.55 0.81
C GLN A 90 10.97 -16.87 0.21
N ASN A 91 12.05 -17.47 0.74
CA ASN A 91 12.57 -18.76 0.25
C ASN A 91 12.78 -18.82 -1.28
N ASN A 92 13.28 -17.73 -1.88
CA ASN A 92 13.50 -17.55 -3.32
C ASN A 92 12.24 -17.50 -4.19
N GLU A 93 11.04 -17.46 -3.60
CA GLU A 93 9.79 -17.24 -4.30
C GLU A 93 9.26 -15.83 -4.02
N GLN A 94 8.72 -15.16 -5.05
CA GLN A 94 8.09 -13.86 -4.86
C GLN A 94 6.73 -14.06 -4.19
N THR A 95 6.59 -13.59 -2.96
CA THR A 95 5.34 -13.70 -2.18
C THR A 95 4.39 -12.54 -2.43
N GLY A 96 4.88 -11.45 -2.99
CA GLY A 96 4.09 -10.27 -3.29
C GLY A 96 4.89 -9.13 -3.87
N THR A 97 4.25 -7.97 -3.94
CA THR A 97 4.83 -6.74 -4.48
C THR A 97 4.47 -5.57 -3.57
N LEU A 98 5.46 -4.76 -3.23
CA LEU A 98 5.31 -3.47 -2.57
C LEU A 98 5.32 -2.35 -3.62
N ILE A 99 4.21 -1.65 -3.74
CA ILE A 99 4.04 -0.51 -4.64
C ILE A 99 4.30 0.77 -3.83
N ILE A 100 5.10 1.68 -4.36
CA ILE A 100 5.49 2.94 -3.70
C ILE A 100 5.12 4.11 -4.61
N THR A 101 4.36 5.07 -4.09
CA THR A 101 3.94 6.28 -4.83
C THR A 101 4.92 7.43 -4.70
N LYS A 102 5.74 7.42 -3.63
CA LYS A 102 6.74 8.45 -3.34
C LYS A 102 7.89 7.93 -2.47
N LYS A 103 9.14 8.29 -2.80
CA LYS A 103 10.34 7.98 -1.99
C LYS A 103 10.54 8.91 -0.81
N GLY A 104 10.13 10.17 -0.93
CA GLY A 104 10.07 11.11 0.19
C GLY A 104 8.87 10.86 1.08
N ILE A 105 8.69 11.70 2.10
CA ILE A 105 7.49 11.65 2.96
C ILE A 105 6.26 11.98 2.12
N PHE A 106 5.35 11.02 2.03
CA PHE A 106 4.03 11.21 1.44
C PHE A 106 3.17 12.07 2.37
N ASP A 107 2.44 13.01 1.80
CA ASP A 107 1.52 13.88 2.50
C ASP A 107 0.11 13.74 1.89
N GLY A 108 -0.79 13.06 2.61
CA GLY A 108 -2.20 12.90 2.22
C GLY A 108 -3.04 14.18 2.19
N GLN A 109 -2.45 15.36 2.43
CA GLN A 109 -3.05 16.68 2.24
C GLN A 109 -2.43 17.45 1.06
N ASN A 110 -1.27 17.02 0.57
CA ASN A 110 -0.61 17.63 -0.57
C ASN A 110 -1.21 17.07 -1.88
N GLN A 111 -1.64 17.96 -2.77
CA GLN A 111 -2.33 17.56 -4.00
C GLN A 111 -1.44 16.72 -4.93
N ASP A 112 -0.16 17.06 -5.08
CA ASP A 112 0.76 16.32 -5.96
C ASP A 112 0.98 14.88 -5.47
N ASP A 113 0.99 14.67 -4.16
CA ASP A 113 1.10 13.34 -3.56
C ASP A 113 -0.20 12.54 -3.72
N ILE A 114 -1.35 13.19 -3.49
CA ILE A 114 -2.67 12.59 -3.73
C ILE A 114 -2.80 12.14 -5.18
N ASP A 115 -2.42 12.99 -6.14
CA ASP A 115 -2.54 12.70 -7.57
C ASP A 115 -1.65 11.52 -7.98
N LYS A 116 -0.42 11.44 -7.48
CA LYS A 116 0.46 10.27 -7.70
C LYS A 116 -0.15 8.97 -7.19
N SER A 117 -0.81 9.02 -6.02
CA SER A 117 -1.49 7.86 -5.46
C SER A 117 -2.68 7.44 -6.32
N ASN A 118 -3.51 8.42 -6.69
CA ASN A 118 -4.70 8.25 -7.49
C ASN A 118 -4.39 7.67 -8.88
N ASP A 119 -3.31 8.13 -9.54
CA ASP A 119 -2.87 7.61 -10.83
C ASP A 119 -2.52 6.11 -10.76
N VAL A 120 -1.85 5.69 -9.68
CA VAL A 120 -1.54 4.27 -9.43
C VAL A 120 -2.82 3.48 -9.13
N GLU A 121 -3.74 4.02 -8.33
CA GLU A 121 -5.03 3.38 -8.02
C GLU A 121 -5.87 3.13 -9.28
N ILE A 122 -6.01 4.15 -10.14
CA ILE A 122 -6.71 4.06 -11.42
C ILE A 122 -6.09 2.97 -12.30
N GLN A 123 -4.76 2.96 -12.41
CA GLN A 123 -4.07 1.96 -13.22
C GLN A 123 -4.26 0.54 -12.66
N LEU A 124 -4.17 0.36 -11.34
CA LEU A 124 -4.42 -0.94 -10.70
C LEU A 124 -5.86 -1.42 -10.94
N VAL A 125 -6.86 -0.52 -10.89
CA VAL A 125 -8.25 -0.89 -11.21
C VAL A 125 -8.40 -1.28 -12.68
N ASN A 126 -7.82 -0.53 -13.62
CA ASN A 126 -7.85 -0.84 -15.05
C ASN A 126 -7.27 -2.23 -15.35
N LEU A 127 -6.27 -2.66 -14.58
CA LEU A 127 -5.64 -3.97 -14.69
C LEU A 127 -6.36 -5.08 -13.89
N GLY A 128 -7.39 -4.75 -13.11
CA GLY A 128 -8.05 -5.70 -12.21
C GLY A 128 -7.20 -6.13 -11.00
N LEU A 129 -6.23 -5.30 -10.61
CA LEU A 129 -5.22 -5.58 -9.59
C LEU A 129 -5.44 -4.84 -8.26
N LEU A 130 -6.42 -3.93 -8.17
CA LEU A 130 -6.78 -3.28 -6.90
C LEU A 130 -7.93 -4.05 -6.22
N PRO A 131 -7.73 -4.69 -5.06
CA PRO A 131 -8.74 -5.53 -4.42
C PRO A 131 -9.91 -4.71 -3.85
N LEU A 132 -11.10 -5.31 -3.82
CA LEU A 132 -12.23 -4.77 -3.05
C LEU A 132 -11.97 -4.97 -1.56
N ILE A 133 -12.46 -4.05 -0.72
CA ILE A 133 -12.37 -4.19 0.74
C ILE A 133 -13.09 -5.47 1.22
N THR A 134 -14.13 -5.90 0.50
CA THR A 134 -14.89 -7.12 0.82
C THR A 134 -14.20 -8.43 0.42
N GLU A 135 -13.10 -8.37 -0.33
CA GLU A 135 -12.33 -9.54 -0.77
C GLU A 135 -11.17 -9.90 0.18
N ILE A 136 -10.99 -9.11 1.25
CA ILE A 136 -9.88 -9.18 2.21
C ILE A 136 -10.39 -9.64 3.57
#